data_AF-A0A0F4JK87-F1
#
_entry.id   AF-A0A0F4JK87-F1
#
_cell.length_a   1.000
_cell.length_b   1.000
_cell.length_c   1.000
_cell.angle_alpha   90.00
_cell.angle_beta   90.00
_cell.angle_gamma   90.00
#
_symmetry.space_group_name_H-M   'P 1'
#
loop_
_entity.id
_entity.type
_entity.pdbx_description
1 polymer ?
#
loop_
_entity_poly.entity_id
_entity_poly.type
_entity_poly.pdbx_seq_one_letter_code
_entity_poly.pdbx_strand_id
1 'polypeptide(L)' 'RAQVMAALGPDWDPLEVLRGEEEAYDLLYSGLDPEQQRVYDELVAADVLPVRGGGHAAA' A
#
# COMPACT_ATOMS: atom_id res chain seq x y z
N ARG A 1 -17.56 4.68 -14.96
CA ARG A 1 -16.96 5.33 -13.78
C ARG A 1 -18.02 5.98 -12.87
N ALA A 2 -18.94 6.81 -13.38
CA ALA A 2 -19.96 7.50 -12.57
C ALA A 2 -20.91 6.56 -11.78
N GLN A 3 -21.30 5.40 -12.36
CA GLN A 3 -22.15 4.42 -11.66
C GLN A 3 -21.46 3.77 -10.45
N VAL A 4 -20.13 3.61 -10.48
CA VAL A 4 -19.36 3.06 -9.35
C VAL A 4 -19.34 4.08 -8.20
N MET A 5 -19.14 5.36 -8.51
CA MET A 5 -19.18 6.44 -7.51
C MET A 5 -20.59 6.57 -6.89
N ALA A 6 -21.64 6.40 -7.69
CA ALA A 6 -23.03 6.44 -7.19
C ALA A 6 -23.37 5.27 -6.25
N ALA A 7 -22.72 4.11 -6.41
CA ALA A 7 -22.91 2.95 -5.54
C ALA A 7 -22.18 3.05 -4.20
N LEU A 8 -21.11 3.85 -4.13
CA LEU A 8 -20.31 4.03 -2.91
C LEU A 8 -20.97 5.02 -1.92
N GLY A 9 -21.88 5.84 -2.40
CA GLY A 9 -22.67 6.76 -1.57
C GLY A 9 -21.98 8.11 -1.31
N PRO A 10 -22.74 9.09 -0.79
CA PRO A 10 -22.26 10.46 -0.63
C PRO A 10 -21.19 10.64 0.46
N ASP A 11 -21.06 9.67 1.38
CA ASP A 11 -20.10 9.71 2.49
C ASP A 11 -18.77 9.00 2.16
N TRP A 12 -18.63 8.47 0.94
CA TRP A 12 -17.42 7.79 0.52
C TRP A 12 -16.28 8.77 0.28
N ASP A 13 -15.21 8.68 1.07
CA ASP A 13 -13.98 9.45 0.89
C ASP A 13 -12.91 8.60 0.17
N PRO A 14 -12.61 8.88 -1.12
CA PRO A 14 -11.59 8.15 -1.86
C PRO A 14 -10.19 8.28 -1.25
N LEU A 15 -9.90 9.38 -0.55
CA LEU A 15 -8.60 9.61 0.09
C LEU A 15 -8.46 8.83 1.39
N GLU A 16 -9.57 8.57 2.10
CA GLU A 16 -9.59 7.69 3.27
C GLU A 16 -9.33 6.24 2.85
N VAL A 17 -9.97 5.78 1.77
CA VAL A 17 -9.76 4.43 1.24
C VAL A 17 -8.32 4.21 0.78
N LEU A 18 -7.74 5.16 0.05
CA LEU A 18 -6.33 5.07 -0.39
C LEU A 18 -5.35 5.02 0.79
N ARG A 19 -5.59 5.81 1.85
CA ARG A 19 -4.79 5.74 3.07
C ARG A 19 -4.94 4.41 3.80
N GLY A 20 -6.16 3.88 3.88
CA GLY A 20 -6.42 2.56 4.46
C GLY A 20 -5.75 1.43 3.67
N GLU A 21 -5.67 1.55 2.35
CA GLU A 21 -4.92 0.62 1.51
C GLU A 21 -3.40 0.71 1.75
N GLU A 22 -2.83 1.91 1.84
CA GLU A 22 -1.42 2.12 2.17
C GLU A 22 -1.08 1.56 3.57
N GLU A 23 -1.92 1.82 4.58
CA GLU A 23 -1.77 1.26 5.92
C GLU A 23 -1.88 -0.28 5.93
N ALA A 24 -2.80 -0.84 5.14
CA ALA A 24 -2.93 -2.29 4.99
C ALA A 24 -1.71 -2.92 4.31
N TYR A 25 -1.11 -2.24 3.33
CA TYR A 25 0.15 -2.67 2.70
C TYR A 25 1.32 -2.66 3.69
N ASP A 26 1.39 -1.65 4.54
CA ASP A 26 2.42 -1.56 5.57
C ASP A 26 2.32 -2.73 6.57
N LEU A 27 1.10 -3.19 6.89
CA LEU A 27 0.86 -4.35 7.74
C LEU A 27 1.35 -5.67 7.15
N LEU A 28 1.30 -5.86 5.82
CA LEU A 28 1.69 -7.13 5.17
C LEU A 28 3.15 -7.52 5.41
N TYR A 29 4.01 -6.52 5.55
CA TYR A 29 5.43 -6.72 5.83
C TYR A 29 5.79 -6.33 7.27
N SER A 30 4.81 -6.11 8.15
CA SER A 30 5.08 -5.74 9.53
C SER A 30 5.59 -6.95 10.33
N GLY A 31 6.43 -6.69 11.33
CA GLY A 31 6.89 -7.74 12.25
C GLY A 31 7.83 -8.78 11.64
N LEU A 32 8.53 -8.45 10.56
CA LEU A 32 9.55 -9.34 9.99
C LEU A 32 10.66 -9.61 10.98
N ASP A 33 11.09 -10.86 11.03
CA ASP A 33 12.32 -11.22 11.69
C ASP A 33 13.56 -10.71 10.91
N PRO A 34 14.77 -10.78 11.47
CA PRO A 34 15.97 -10.24 10.82
C PRO A 34 16.30 -10.86 9.46
N GLU A 35 15.98 -12.14 9.23
CA GLU A 35 16.23 -12.81 7.95
C GLU A 35 15.19 -12.38 6.91
N GLN A 36 13.93 -12.31 7.32
CA GLN A 36 12.84 -11.83 6.49
C GLN A 36 13.03 -10.36 6.09
N GLN A 37 13.49 -9.51 7.02
CA GLN A 37 13.81 -8.11 6.73
C GLN A 37 14.92 -7.99 5.69
N ARG A 38 15.97 -8.82 5.77
CA ARG A 38 17.04 -8.83 4.77
C ARG A 38 16.52 -9.20 3.38
N VAL A 39 15.66 -10.21 3.28
CA VAL A 39 15.06 -10.62 1.99
C VAL A 39 14.17 -9.51 1.45
N TYR A 40 13.35 -8.87 2.29
CA TYR A 40 12.53 -7.73 1.89
C TYR A 40 13.40 -6.59 1.34
N ASP A 41 14.48 -6.23 2.03
CA ASP A 41 15.40 -5.17 1.60
C ASP A 41 16.08 -5.50 0.25
N GLU A 42 16.45 -6.76 0.02
CA GLU A 42 17.01 -7.24 -1.26
C GLU A 42 16.00 -7.12 -2.40
N LEU A 43 14.74 -7.48 -2.15
CA LEU A 43 13.67 -7.39 -3.15
C LEU A 43 13.32 -5.93 -3.48
N VAL A 44 13.36 -5.04 -2.49
CA VAL A 44 13.19 -3.60 -2.71
C VAL A 44 14.35 -3.03 -3.52
N ALA A 45 15.59 -3.39 -3.19
CA ALA A 45 16.77 -2.94 -3.94
C ALA A 45 16.79 -3.44 -5.39
N ALA A 46 16.19 -4.61 -5.63
CA ALA A 46 16.00 -5.18 -6.97
C ALA A 46 14.75 -4.65 -7.70
N ASP A 47 14.00 -3.72 -7.10
CA ASP A 47 12.76 -3.15 -7.63
C ASP A 47 11.64 -4.19 -7.87
N VAL A 48 11.72 -5.33 -7.18
CA VAL A 48 10.69 -6.38 -7.21
C VAL A 48 9.53 -6.02 -6.27
N LEU A 49 9.84 -5.36 -5.15
CA LEU A 49 8.85 -4.88 -4.18
C LEU A 49 8.96 -3.36 -4.01
N PRO A 50 7.82 -2.66 -3.81
CA PRO A 50 7.82 -1.24 -3.50
C PRO A 50 8.32 -0.98 -2.07
N VAL A 51 8.84 0.23 -1.83
CA VAL A 51 9.21 0.70 -0.49
C VAL A 51 7.93 0.97 0.33
N ARG A 52 7.88 0.41 1.55
CA ARG A 52 6.83 0.71 2.56
C ARG A 52 6.60 2.21 2.71
N GLY A 53 5.33 2.65 2.76
CA GLY A 53 4.95 4.05 2.98
C GLY A 53 5.34 5.01 1.85
N GLY A 54 5.98 4.52 0.79
CA GLY A 54 6.19 5.23 -0.46
C GLY A 54 5.11 4.83 -1.44
N GLY A 55 3.88 5.34 -1.24
CA GLY A 55 2.78 5.10 -2.17
C GLY A 55 3.23 5.29 -3.63
N HIS A 56 2.65 4.50 -4.53
CA HIS A 56 2.87 4.48 -5.99
C HIS A 56 2.61 5.83 -6.72
N ALA A 57 2.59 6.95 -6.00
CA ALA A 57 2.43 8.30 -6.51
C ALA A 57 3.76 8.97 -6.94
N ALA A 58 4.90 8.30 -6.75
CA ALA A 58 6.21 8.80 -7.18
C ALA A 58 6.87 7.84 -8.19
N ALA A 59 6.27 7.73 -9.38
CA ALA A 59 6.90 7.16 -10.57
C ALA A 59 6.43 7.90 -11.83
#